data_AF-S3DAE8-F1
#
_entry.id   AF-S3DAE8-F1
#
_cell.length_a   1.000
_cell.length_b   1.000
_cell.length_c   1.000
_cell.angle_alpha   90.00
_cell.angle_beta   90.00
_cell.angle_gamma   90.00
#
_symmetry.space_group_name_H-M   'P 1'
#
loop_
_entity.id
_entity.type
_entity.pdbx_description
1 polymer ?
#
loop_
_entity_poly.entity_id
_entity_poly.type
_entity_poly.pdbx_seq_one_letter_code
_entity_poly.pdbx_strand_id
1 'polypeptide(L)'
;MFALYLDIQKQKVLEDLDDVEAQGWWKSFIGKWNRGELAEGWYDPETLQKAVQNQAAESAFDGPEKAMSTEPRRRSPKGRGTESAGRRRNEVEDNSDSDGSIGPALPEQDGRSRGGRMGPSIPNMQDLELKREMDEEDGLLRRDDIRFARKIDRKEQKAALDELVPRAEAGTRERQLEKKKEVNETMKAFREKSPGAAEVPDTELMGGGDGINDFKKQKQEHERKKNERELRKEEILRARQAERDERLQEYRTKEEGTMAMLKALAKQRFG
;
A
#
# COMPACT_ATOMS: atom_id res chain seq x y z
N MET A 1 -11.48 21.18 -10.09
CA MET A 1 -11.82 21.20 -11.53
C MET A 1 -13.32 21.10 -11.78
N PHE A 2 -14.00 20.04 -11.34
CA PHE A 2 -15.45 19.90 -11.54
C PHE A 2 -16.29 21.05 -10.96
N ALA A 3 -15.94 21.57 -9.79
CA ALA A 3 -16.62 22.74 -9.22
C ALA A 3 -16.54 23.96 -10.15
N LEU A 4 -15.36 24.29 -10.67
CA LEU A 4 -15.20 25.36 -11.68
C LEU A 4 -15.99 25.10 -12.96
N TYR A 5 -16.06 23.83 -13.38
CA TYR A 5 -16.84 23.44 -14.55
C TYR A 5 -18.33 23.73 -14.36
N LEU A 6 -18.87 23.41 -13.18
CA LEU A 6 -20.25 23.72 -12.85
C LEU A 6 -20.50 25.23 -12.73
N ASP A 7 -19.58 25.94 -12.09
CA ASP A 7 -19.69 27.39 -11.90
C ASP A 7 -19.66 28.14 -13.25
N ILE A 8 -18.64 27.87 -14.08
CA ILE A 8 -18.43 28.60 -15.33
C ILE A 8 -19.41 28.17 -16.43
N GLN A 9 -19.63 26.86 -16.64
CA GLN A 9 -20.46 26.39 -17.77
C GLN A 9 -21.92 26.17 -17.43
N LYS A 10 -22.23 25.88 -16.16
CA LYS A 10 -23.58 25.54 -15.71
C LYS A 10 -24.17 26.58 -14.77
N GLN A 11 -23.40 27.58 -14.35
CA GLN A 11 -23.81 28.61 -13.39
C GLN A 11 -24.43 27.98 -12.14
N LYS A 12 -23.83 26.88 -11.69
CA LYS A 12 -24.27 26.09 -10.54
C LYS A 12 -23.13 25.98 -9.54
N VAL A 13 -23.40 26.38 -8.31
CA VAL A 13 -22.48 26.21 -7.19
C VAL A 13 -22.61 24.78 -6.68
N LEU A 14 -21.49 24.07 -6.53
CA LEU A 14 -21.48 22.66 -6.13
C LEU A 14 -22.11 22.45 -4.74
N GLU A 15 -21.99 23.42 -3.83
CA GLU A 15 -22.49 23.36 -2.46
C GLU A 15 -24.02 23.45 -2.36
N ASP A 16 -24.68 24.04 -3.35
CA ASP A 16 -26.13 24.19 -3.41
C ASP A 16 -26.84 22.98 -4.07
N LEU A 17 -26.07 22.03 -4.60
CA LEU A 17 -26.62 20.86 -5.32
C LEU A 17 -26.83 19.68 -4.38
N ASP A 18 -27.97 19.00 -4.56
CA ASP A 18 -28.23 17.71 -3.92
C ASP A 18 -27.20 16.65 -4.36
N ASP A 19 -26.81 15.75 -3.44
CA ASP A 19 -25.81 14.70 -3.68
C ASP A 19 -26.12 13.83 -4.91
N VAL A 20 -27.40 13.54 -5.14
CA VAL A 20 -27.84 12.73 -6.29
C VAL A 20 -27.65 13.48 -7.60
N GLU A 21 -27.95 14.78 -7.61
CA GLU A 21 -27.73 15.64 -8.76
C GLU A 21 -26.24 15.82 -9.02
N ALA A 22 -25.46 16.14 -7.98
CA ALA A 22 -24.01 16.28 -8.06
C ALA A 22 -23.35 15.03 -8.65
N GLN A 23 -23.78 13.83 -8.24
CA GLN A 23 -23.31 12.57 -8.82
C GLN A 23 -23.69 12.40 -10.30
N GLY A 24 -24.89 12.82 -10.72
CA GLY A 24 -25.32 12.79 -12.11
C GLY A 24 -24.51 13.73 -13.01
N TRP A 25 -24.27 14.95 -12.52
CA TRP A 25 -23.41 15.93 -13.20
C TRP A 25 -21.96 15.47 -13.25
N TRP A 26 -21.45 14.86 -12.17
CA TRP A 26 -20.09 14.31 -12.09
C TRP A 26 -19.89 13.21 -13.13
N LYS A 27 -20.84 12.27 -13.25
CA LYS A 27 -20.79 11.21 -14.27
C LYS A 27 -20.75 11.79 -15.69
N SER A 28 -21.56 12.82 -15.94
CA SER A 28 -21.61 13.50 -17.24
C SER A 28 -20.30 14.24 -17.54
N PHE A 29 -19.73 14.91 -16.53
CA PHE A 29 -18.44 15.59 -16.63
C PHE A 29 -17.30 14.61 -16.89
N ILE A 30 -17.17 13.55 -16.09
CA ILE A 30 -16.13 12.54 -16.25
C ILE A 30 -16.27 11.81 -17.59
N GLY A 31 -17.48 11.52 -18.03
CA GLY A 31 -17.72 10.92 -19.35
C GLY A 31 -17.14 11.78 -20.48
N LYS A 32 -17.42 13.09 -20.47
CA LYS A 32 -16.88 14.05 -21.46
C LYS A 32 -15.38 14.27 -21.30
N TRP A 33 -14.92 14.35 -20.05
CA TRP A 33 -13.52 14.53 -19.69
C TRP A 33 -12.67 13.37 -20.23
N ASN A 34 -13.11 12.13 -20.00
CA ASN A 34 -12.40 10.93 -20.43
C ASN A 34 -12.43 10.74 -21.96
N ARG A 35 -13.47 11.25 -22.64
CA ARG A 35 -13.55 11.21 -24.10
C ARG A 35 -12.83 12.38 -24.79
N GLY A 36 -12.29 13.35 -24.06
CA GLY A 36 -11.66 14.52 -24.68
C GLY A 36 -12.64 15.51 -25.29
N GLU A 37 -13.94 15.42 -24.96
CA GLU A 37 -15.01 16.22 -25.58
C GLU A 37 -15.23 17.57 -24.88
N LEU A 38 -14.48 17.85 -23.80
CA LEU A 38 -14.48 19.17 -23.19
C LEU A 38 -13.68 20.15 -24.06
N ALA A 39 -14.03 21.43 -24.04
CA ALA A 39 -13.27 22.44 -24.78
C ALA A 39 -11.78 22.39 -24.37
N GLU A 40 -10.87 22.53 -25.34
CA GLU A 40 -9.42 22.33 -25.18
C GLU A 40 -8.85 23.04 -23.94
N GLY A 41 -9.32 24.26 -23.66
CA GLY A 41 -8.91 25.03 -22.48
C GLY A 41 -9.18 24.39 -21.12
N TRP A 42 -10.06 23.39 -21.01
CA TRP A 42 -10.27 22.66 -19.76
C TRP A 42 -9.15 21.67 -19.44
N TYR A 43 -8.35 21.29 -20.42
CA TYR A 43 -7.21 20.40 -20.24
C TYR A 43 -5.89 21.16 -20.02
N ASP A 44 -5.91 22.49 -20.16
CA ASP A 44 -4.73 23.33 -19.96
C ASP A 44 -4.29 23.37 -18.49
N PRO A 45 -2.96 23.43 -18.23
CA PRO A 45 -2.44 23.49 -16.86
C PRO A 45 -2.88 24.76 -16.12
N GLU A 46 -3.14 25.86 -16.85
CA GLU A 46 -3.60 27.12 -16.26
C GLU A 46 -5.00 27.02 -15.65
N THR A 47 -5.92 26.29 -16.30
CA THR A 47 -7.28 26.12 -15.77
C THR A 47 -7.30 25.18 -14.57
N LEU A 48 -6.41 24.18 -14.55
CA LEU A 48 -6.17 23.35 -13.38
C LEU A 48 -5.64 24.19 -12.19
N GLN A 49 -4.68 25.09 -12.43
CA GLN A 49 -4.16 25.98 -11.39
C GLN A 49 -5.24 26.90 -10.81
N LYS A 50 -6.08 27.49 -11.67
CA LYS A 50 -7.23 28.29 -11.23
C LYS A 50 -8.19 27.48 -10.35
N ALA A 51 -8.43 26.22 -10.69
CA ALA A 51 -9.29 25.34 -9.89
C ALA A 51 -8.74 25.04 -8.50
N VAL A 52 -7.43 24.85 -8.39
CA VAL A 52 -6.76 24.63 -7.11
C VAL A 52 -6.76 25.91 -6.27
N GLN A 53 -6.54 27.07 -6.89
CA GLN A 53 -6.58 28.36 -6.20
C GLN A 53 -7.98 28.69 -5.66
N ASN A 54 -9.05 28.46 -6.44
CA ASN A 54 -10.41 28.69 -5.96
C ASN A 54 -10.77 27.80 -4.77
N GLN A 55 -10.38 26.52 -4.78
CA GLN A 55 -10.57 25.63 -3.63
C GLN A 55 -9.81 26.13 -2.38
N ALA A 56 -8.57 26.60 -2.57
CA ALA A 56 -7.78 27.14 -1.46
C ALA A 56 -8.38 28.44 -0.90
N ALA A 57 -8.97 29.29 -1.75
CA ALA A 57 -9.65 30.52 -1.34
C ALA A 57 -10.96 30.24 -0.60
N GLU A 58 -11.78 29.30 -1.08
CA GLU A 58 -13.00 28.84 -0.39
C GLU A 58 -12.67 28.26 1.00
N SER A 59 -11.59 27.47 1.08
CA SER A 59 -11.12 26.87 2.34
C SER A 59 -10.52 27.89 3.32
N ALA A 60 -10.12 29.07 2.84
CA ALA A 60 -9.56 30.14 3.67
C ALA A 60 -10.63 31.10 4.24
N PHE A 61 -11.84 31.09 3.65
CA PHE A 61 -12.97 31.91 4.12
C PHE A 61 -13.80 31.21 5.21
N ASP A 62 -13.72 29.87 5.31
CA ASP A 62 -14.28 29.11 6.43
C ASP A 62 -13.32 29.15 7.63
N GLY A 63 -13.46 30.20 8.44
CA GLY A 63 -12.62 30.46 9.61
C GLY A 63 -12.69 29.37 10.70
N PRO A 64 -11.75 29.36 11.67
CA PRO A 64 -11.50 28.26 12.60
C PRO A 64 -12.50 28.17 13.77
N GLU A 65 -13.78 28.51 13.57
CA GLU A 65 -14.77 28.59 14.66
C GLU A 65 -15.84 27.49 14.67
N LYS A 66 -15.89 26.58 13.68
CA LYS A 66 -16.73 25.37 13.75
C LYS A 66 -15.97 24.19 14.36
N ALA A 67 -15.83 24.28 15.68
CA ALA A 67 -15.97 23.21 16.68
C ALA A 67 -15.80 21.76 16.16
N MET A 68 -14.72 21.05 16.50
CA MET A 68 -14.42 20.67 17.90
C MET A 68 -15.68 20.18 18.64
N SER A 69 -16.32 19.13 18.12
CA SER A 69 -17.27 18.29 18.85
C SER A 69 -17.28 16.84 18.32
N THR A 70 -16.09 16.24 18.18
CA THR A 70 -15.95 14.78 18.02
C THR A 70 -15.91 14.13 19.40
N GLU A 71 -17.09 13.92 19.97
CA GLU A 71 -17.26 13.07 21.16
C GLU A 71 -17.48 11.61 20.72
N PRO A 72 -16.72 10.62 21.26
CA PRO A 72 -16.78 9.25 20.78
C PRO A 72 -17.95 8.51 21.47
N ARG A 73 -19.11 8.45 20.82
CA ARG A 73 -20.20 7.58 21.28
C ARG A 73 -19.90 6.12 20.96
N ARG A 74 -19.36 5.43 21.97
CA ARG A 74 -19.48 3.97 22.10
C ARG A 74 -20.96 3.59 22.32
N ARG A 75 -21.53 2.75 21.45
CA ARG A 75 -22.56 1.76 21.83
C ARG A 75 -22.69 0.65 20.76
N SER A 76 -22.55 -0.56 21.27
CA SER A 76 -22.60 -1.93 20.76
C SER A 76 -23.72 -2.31 19.76
N PRO A 77 -23.64 -3.52 19.15
CA PRO A 77 -24.31 -3.89 17.91
C PRO A 77 -25.74 -4.39 18.14
N LYS A 78 -26.62 -4.16 17.15
CA LYS A 78 -27.95 -4.77 17.10
C LYS A 78 -28.18 -5.37 15.72
N GLY A 79 -28.23 -6.70 15.66
CA GLY A 79 -28.69 -7.44 14.50
C GLY A 79 -30.21 -7.43 14.36
N ARG A 80 -30.66 -7.37 13.11
CA ARG A 80 -31.92 -7.85 12.49
C ARG A 80 -31.76 -7.45 11.01
N GLY A 81 -31.67 -8.32 10.02
CA GLY A 81 -32.48 -9.51 9.78
C GLY A 81 -33.52 -9.14 8.72
N THR A 82 -33.26 -9.55 7.47
CA THR A 82 -34.20 -9.84 6.35
C THR A 82 -35.13 -8.68 5.90
N GLU A 83 -35.31 -8.35 4.62
CA GLU A 83 -35.93 -9.16 3.57
C GLU A 83 -35.75 -8.53 2.18
N SER A 84 -35.92 -9.40 1.19
CA SER A 84 -35.96 -9.20 -0.26
C SER A 84 -37.11 -8.34 -0.79
N ALA A 85 -36.78 -7.43 -1.72
CA ALA A 85 -37.61 -7.02 -2.86
C ALA A 85 -36.65 -6.40 -3.89
N GLY A 86 -36.57 -6.75 -5.16
CA GLY A 86 -37.62 -7.17 -6.07
C GLY A 86 -37.67 -6.17 -7.23
N ARG A 87 -36.97 -6.49 -8.32
CA ARG A 87 -37.22 -6.09 -9.72
C ARG A 87 -37.44 -4.59 -10.04
N ARG A 88 -36.61 -4.05 -10.96
CA ARG A 88 -37.11 -3.38 -12.18
C ARG A 88 -36.03 -3.37 -13.27
N ARG A 89 -36.33 -4.17 -14.29
CA ARG A 89 -35.79 -4.20 -15.64
C ARG A 89 -36.22 -2.91 -16.34
N ASN A 90 -35.30 -2.21 -16.98
CA ASN A 90 -35.65 -1.28 -18.06
C ASN A 90 -34.84 -1.68 -19.29
N GLU A 91 -35.53 -2.37 -20.19
CA GLU A 91 -35.24 -2.37 -21.62
C GLU A 91 -35.33 -0.92 -22.12
N VAL A 92 -34.33 -0.50 -22.87
CA VAL A 92 -34.48 0.58 -23.84
C VAL A 92 -33.89 0.05 -25.13
N GLU A 93 -34.77 -0.46 -25.98
CA GLU A 93 -34.54 -0.53 -27.42
C GLU A 93 -34.88 0.85 -27.98
N ASP A 94 -33.92 1.52 -28.63
CA ASP A 94 -34.24 2.31 -29.82
C ASP A 94 -33.02 2.42 -30.74
N ASN A 95 -33.35 2.41 -32.02
CA ASN A 95 -32.56 2.24 -33.22
C ASN A 95 -31.51 3.33 -33.45
N SER A 96 -30.36 2.92 -33.96
CA SER A 96 -29.64 3.73 -34.94
C SER A 96 -29.12 2.82 -36.04
N ASP A 97 -29.87 2.83 -37.13
CA ASP A 97 -29.48 2.37 -38.46
C ASP A 97 -28.29 3.22 -38.93
N SER A 98 -27.16 2.58 -39.25
CA SER A 98 -26.09 3.21 -40.03
C SER A 98 -25.29 2.15 -40.75
N ASP A 99 -25.62 2.03 -42.04
CA ASP A 99 -24.82 1.55 -43.16
C ASP A 99 -23.31 1.78 -42.99
N GLY A 100 -22.52 0.76 -43.37
CA GLY A 100 -21.07 0.77 -43.29
C GLY A 100 -20.39 -0.59 -43.45
N SER A 101 -20.93 -1.47 -44.31
CA SER A 101 -20.26 -2.72 -44.70
C SER A 101 -19.11 -2.44 -45.67
N ILE A 102 -17.93 -2.08 -45.16
CA ILE A 102 -16.66 -2.14 -45.91
C ILE A 102 -15.60 -2.84 -45.05
N GLY A 103 -15.55 -4.17 -45.18
CA GLY A 103 -14.51 -5.05 -44.66
C GLY A 103 -14.84 -6.49 -45.05
N PRO A 104 -13.88 -7.35 -45.43
CA PRO A 104 -14.19 -8.72 -45.84
C PRO A 104 -14.86 -9.47 -44.67
N ALA A 105 -16.06 -10.00 -44.92
CA ALA A 105 -16.82 -10.75 -43.94
C ALA A 105 -16.03 -11.99 -43.48
N LEU A 106 -15.88 -12.13 -42.16
CA LEU A 106 -15.34 -13.33 -41.53
C LEU A 106 -16.30 -14.51 -41.80
N PRO A 107 -15.79 -15.72 -42.09
CA PRO A 107 -16.64 -16.86 -42.45
C PRO A 107 -17.62 -17.18 -41.31
N GLU A 108 -18.91 -17.22 -41.64
CA GLU A 108 -19.98 -17.71 -40.78
C GLU A 108 -19.64 -19.13 -40.29
N GLN A 109 -19.33 -19.26 -39.00
CA GLN A 109 -19.31 -20.55 -38.34
C GLN A 109 -20.72 -20.88 -37.84
N ASP A 110 -21.54 -21.40 -38.75
CA ASP A 110 -22.63 -22.29 -38.38
C ASP A 110 -22.04 -23.53 -37.70
N GLY A 111 -22.15 -23.59 -36.38
CA GLY A 111 -21.60 -24.72 -35.63
C GLY A 111 -21.62 -24.51 -34.13
N ARG A 112 -22.77 -24.83 -33.53
CA ARG A 112 -22.96 -24.97 -32.08
C ARG A 112 -21.98 -25.99 -31.49
N SER A 113 -20.78 -25.55 -31.15
CA SER A 113 -19.86 -26.31 -30.30
C SER A 113 -19.91 -25.74 -28.90
N ARG A 114 -20.60 -26.43 -27.99
CA ARG A 114 -20.52 -26.27 -26.53
C ARG A 114 -19.13 -26.68 -26.02
N GLY A 115 -18.08 -26.07 -26.54
CA GLY A 115 -16.74 -26.14 -25.98
C GLY A 115 -16.57 -24.92 -25.07
N GLY A 116 -16.78 -25.10 -23.77
CA GLY A 116 -16.47 -24.06 -22.79
C GLY A 116 -15.05 -23.58 -23.02
N ARG A 117 -14.89 -22.32 -23.40
CA ARG A 117 -13.58 -21.67 -23.44
C ARG A 117 -12.99 -21.86 -22.04
N MET A 118 -11.90 -22.60 -21.92
CA MET A 118 -11.12 -22.68 -20.68
C MET A 118 -10.53 -21.29 -20.43
N GLY A 119 -11.33 -20.42 -19.81
CA GLY A 119 -10.85 -19.17 -19.27
C GLY A 119 -10.00 -19.43 -18.02
N PRO A 120 -9.23 -18.44 -17.57
CA PRO A 120 -8.54 -18.51 -16.29
C PRO A 120 -9.51 -19.00 -15.21
N SER A 121 -9.08 -20.01 -14.44
CA SER A 121 -9.89 -20.54 -13.35
C SER A 121 -10.28 -19.41 -12.41
N ILE A 122 -11.55 -19.41 -11.97
CA ILE A 122 -12.02 -18.47 -10.96
C ILE A 122 -11.10 -18.65 -9.72
N PRO A 123 -10.50 -17.56 -9.20
CA PRO A 123 -9.63 -17.64 -8.03
C PRO A 123 -10.35 -18.29 -6.86
N ASN A 124 -9.66 -19.17 -6.15
CA ASN A 124 -10.19 -19.80 -4.96
C ASN A 124 -10.26 -18.80 -3.79
N MET A 125 -11.00 -19.13 -2.73
CA MET A 125 -11.09 -18.30 -1.52
C MET A 125 -9.70 -18.04 -0.91
N GLN A 126 -8.81 -19.03 -0.92
CA GLN A 126 -7.43 -18.84 -0.46
C GLN A 126 -6.64 -17.88 -1.37
N ASP A 127 -6.88 -17.89 -2.69
CA ASP A 127 -6.21 -16.98 -3.63
C ASP A 127 -6.69 -15.53 -3.42
N LEU A 128 -7.97 -15.34 -3.08
CA LEU A 128 -8.53 -14.04 -2.72
C LEU A 128 -7.98 -13.52 -1.39
N GLU A 129 -7.80 -14.39 -0.40
CA GLU A 129 -7.19 -14.05 0.88
C GLU A 129 -5.72 -13.67 0.71
N LEU A 130 -4.94 -14.47 -0.02
CA LEU A 130 -3.55 -14.16 -0.35
C LEU A 130 -3.43 -12.80 -1.06
N LYS A 131 -4.33 -12.53 -2.01
CA LYS A 131 -4.34 -11.24 -2.72
C LYS A 131 -4.61 -10.07 -1.76
N ARG A 132 -5.54 -10.22 -0.82
CA ARG A 132 -5.82 -9.19 0.18
C ARG A 132 -4.62 -8.94 1.10
N GLU A 133 -3.96 -9.99 1.56
CA GLU A 133 -2.75 -9.88 2.38
C GLU A 133 -1.63 -9.16 1.62
N MET A 134 -1.39 -9.53 0.36
CA MET A 134 -0.43 -8.83 -0.50
C MET A 134 -0.77 -7.36 -0.70
N ASP A 135 -2.03 -7.04 -0.98
CA ASP A 135 -2.48 -5.66 -1.16
C ASP A 135 -2.31 -4.83 0.15
N GLU A 136 -2.50 -5.45 1.31
CA GLU A 136 -2.27 -4.84 2.62
C GLU A 136 -0.78 -4.59 2.89
N GLU A 137 0.07 -5.57 2.65
CA GLU A 137 1.53 -5.45 2.78
C GLU A 137 2.09 -4.36 1.85
N ASP A 138 1.68 -4.37 0.59
CA ASP A 138 2.06 -3.34 -0.38
C ASP A 138 1.60 -1.94 0.06
N GLY A 139 0.40 -1.85 0.65
CA GLY A 139 -0.14 -0.61 1.20
C GLY A 139 0.70 -0.06 2.36
N LEU A 140 1.22 -0.93 3.23
CA LEU A 140 2.10 -0.56 4.33
C LEU A 140 3.47 -0.10 3.80
N LEU A 141 4.07 -0.85 2.87
CA LEU A 141 5.35 -0.51 2.25
C LEU A 141 5.29 0.86 1.56
N ARG A 142 4.24 1.13 0.77
CA ARG A 142 4.05 2.43 0.11
C ARG A 142 3.97 3.58 1.12
N ARG A 143 3.31 3.38 2.27
CA ARG A 143 3.22 4.42 3.32
C ARG A 143 4.58 4.68 3.95
N ASP A 144 5.34 3.63 4.20
CA ASP A 144 6.68 3.76 4.78
C ASP A 144 7.68 4.36 3.79
N ASP A 145 7.59 4.03 2.50
CA ASP A 145 8.37 4.65 1.43
C ASP A 145 8.09 6.16 1.35
N ILE A 146 6.82 6.59 1.39
CA ILE A 146 6.46 8.01 1.40
C ILE A 146 7.02 8.72 2.64
N ARG A 147 6.94 8.09 3.81
CA ARG A 147 7.50 8.65 5.06
C ARG A 147 9.01 8.78 4.98
N PHE A 148 9.67 7.77 4.40
CA PHE A 148 11.10 7.73 4.23
C PHE A 148 11.57 8.80 3.24
N ALA A 149 10.92 8.92 2.08
CA ALA A 149 11.17 9.99 1.11
C ALA A 149 11.05 11.38 1.76
N ARG A 150 9.94 11.66 2.47
CA ARG A 150 9.76 12.92 3.22
C ARG A 150 10.81 13.15 4.30
N LYS A 151 11.40 12.10 4.86
CA LYS A 151 12.47 12.20 5.86
C LYS A 151 13.80 12.53 5.19
N ILE A 152 14.06 11.95 4.02
CA ILE A 152 15.22 12.27 3.19
C ILE A 152 15.14 13.73 2.74
N ASP A 153 14.04 14.14 2.13
CA ASP A 153 13.87 15.52 1.63
C ASP A 153 14.09 16.55 2.74
N ARG A 154 13.51 16.34 3.93
CA ARG A 154 13.73 17.22 5.09
C ARG A 154 15.19 17.24 5.55
N LYS A 155 15.89 16.11 5.45
CA LYS A 155 17.31 16.02 5.81
C LYS A 155 18.16 16.76 4.77
N GLU A 156 17.86 16.61 3.49
CA GLU A 156 18.55 17.29 2.39
C GLU A 156 18.32 18.81 2.43
N GLN A 157 17.07 19.25 2.64
CA GLN A 157 16.75 20.67 2.83
C GLN A 157 17.50 21.26 4.02
N LYS A 158 17.56 20.53 5.13
CA LYS A 158 18.33 20.97 6.30
C LYS A 158 19.82 21.06 5.99
N ALA A 159 20.39 20.06 5.30
CA ALA A 159 21.80 20.09 4.91
C ALA A 159 22.11 21.24 3.95
N ALA A 160 21.22 21.52 2.99
CA ALA A 160 21.37 22.65 2.07
C ALA A 160 21.28 24.00 2.80
N LEU A 161 20.40 24.14 3.81
CA LEU A 161 20.35 25.32 4.66
C LEU A 161 21.63 25.45 5.51
N ASP A 162 22.13 24.35 6.06
CA ASP A 162 23.38 24.34 6.84
C ASP A 162 24.61 24.73 5.98
N GLU A 163 24.60 24.45 4.67
CA GLU A 163 25.64 24.89 3.71
C GLU A 163 25.49 26.35 3.28
N LEU A 164 24.24 26.82 3.09
CA LEU A 164 23.95 28.19 2.66
C LEU A 164 24.20 29.22 3.76
N VAL A 165 23.99 28.84 5.02
CA VAL A 165 24.25 29.72 6.16
C VAL A 165 25.76 29.92 6.30
N PRO A 166 26.26 31.17 6.24
CA PRO A 166 27.67 31.44 6.48
C PRO A 166 28.05 30.87 7.84
N ARG A 167 29.09 30.02 7.84
CA ARG A 167 29.62 29.40 9.05
C ARG A 167 29.89 30.47 10.10
N ALA A 168 29.44 30.24 11.33
CA ALA A 168 29.46 31.25 12.38
C ALA A 168 30.84 31.91 12.53
N GLU A 169 30.84 33.23 12.77
CA GLU A 169 32.07 34.02 12.86
C GLU A 169 33.06 33.45 13.90
N ALA A 170 34.35 33.60 13.63
CA ALA A 170 35.42 33.07 14.47
C ALA A 170 35.35 33.63 15.89
N GLY A 171 35.14 32.77 16.89
CA GLY A 171 35.13 33.14 18.30
C GLY A 171 33.76 33.13 18.99
N THR A 172 32.67 32.98 18.23
CA THR A 172 31.31 32.89 18.80
C THR A 172 31.04 31.54 19.48
N ARG A 173 30.10 31.52 20.45
CA ARG A 173 29.63 30.29 21.12
C ARG A 173 29.06 29.29 20.12
N GLU A 174 28.45 29.78 19.05
CA GLU A 174 27.88 28.97 17.97
C GLU A 174 28.97 28.19 17.24
N ARG A 175 30.09 28.83 16.88
CA ARG A 175 31.24 28.14 16.28
C ARG A 175 31.89 27.10 17.21
N GLN A 176 31.91 27.36 18.52
CA GLN A 176 32.39 26.37 19.48
C GLN A 176 31.46 25.15 19.55
N LEU A 177 30.15 25.35 19.42
CA LEU A 177 29.17 24.28 19.39
C LEU A 177 29.21 23.51 18.06
N GLU A 178 29.40 24.17 16.93
CA GLU A 178 29.63 23.54 15.63
C GLU A 178 30.89 22.68 15.64
N LYS A 179 32.02 23.22 16.09
CA LYS A 179 33.28 22.45 16.22
C LYS A 179 33.11 21.24 17.14
N LYS A 180 32.37 21.37 18.24
CA LYS A 180 32.05 20.24 19.13
C LYS A 180 31.15 19.20 18.45
N LYS A 181 30.15 19.64 17.66
CA LYS A 181 29.27 18.75 16.89
C LYS A 181 30.07 17.98 15.84
N GLU A 182 30.91 18.66 15.05
CA GLU A 182 31.78 18.03 14.05
C GLU A 182 32.75 17.00 14.68
N VAL A 183 33.36 17.36 15.81
CA VAL A 183 34.22 16.41 16.56
C VAL A 183 33.40 15.23 17.10
N ASN A 184 32.19 15.46 17.61
CA ASN A 184 31.34 14.36 18.08
C ASN A 184 30.86 13.47 16.91
N GLU A 185 30.48 14.06 15.78
CA GLU A 185 30.06 13.32 14.59
C GLU A 185 31.20 12.49 14.00
N THR A 186 32.42 13.02 13.95
CA THR A 186 33.59 12.25 13.53
C THR A 186 33.86 11.10 14.49
N MET A 187 33.88 11.35 15.81
CA MET A 187 34.05 10.28 16.83
C MET A 187 32.94 9.23 16.77
N LYS A 188 31.71 9.65 16.51
CA LYS A 188 30.55 8.77 16.31
C LYS A 188 30.69 7.95 15.03
N ALA A 189 31.13 8.56 13.93
CA ALA A 189 31.38 7.86 12.68
C ALA A 189 32.48 6.80 12.85
N PHE A 190 33.53 7.07 13.63
CA PHE A 190 34.53 6.07 13.98
C PHE A 190 33.96 4.94 14.85
N ARG A 191 33.06 5.24 15.80
CA ARG A 191 32.40 4.23 16.65
C ARG A 191 31.43 3.35 15.85
N GLU A 192 30.60 3.94 15.00
CA GLU A 192 29.56 3.23 14.24
C GLU A 192 30.10 2.50 12.99
N LYS A 193 31.15 3.03 12.34
CA LYS A 193 31.76 2.41 11.15
C LYS A 193 32.73 1.28 11.50
N SER A 194 33.17 1.18 12.76
CA SER A 194 34.03 0.09 13.22
C SER A 194 33.18 -1.16 13.53
N PRO A 195 33.31 -2.26 12.76
CA PRO A 195 32.49 -3.47 12.90
C PRO A 195 32.86 -4.34 14.12
N GLY A 196 33.12 -3.71 15.28
CA GLY A 196 33.53 -4.39 16.52
C GLY A 196 33.33 -3.59 17.79
N ALA A 197 32.87 -2.33 17.75
CA ALA A 197 32.61 -1.53 18.93
C ALA A 197 31.20 -1.78 19.48
N ALA A 198 30.98 -2.98 20.05
CA ALA A 198 29.92 -3.13 21.04
C ALA A 198 30.24 -2.16 22.19
N GLU A 199 29.30 -1.28 22.54
CA GLU A 199 29.47 -0.32 23.64
C GLU A 199 29.55 -1.09 24.96
N VAL A 200 30.77 -1.50 25.33
CA VAL A 200 31.07 -1.96 26.68
C VAL A 200 31.03 -0.71 27.56
N PRO A 201 30.17 -0.66 28.59
CA PRO A 201 30.08 0.50 29.47
C PRO A 201 31.44 0.84 30.08
N ASP A 202 31.79 2.14 30.15
CA ASP A 202 33.08 2.62 30.68
C ASP A 202 33.39 2.11 32.10
N THR A 203 32.36 1.74 32.87
CA THR A 203 32.47 1.10 34.19
C THR A 203 33.13 -0.29 34.14
N GLU A 204 32.90 -1.05 33.06
CA GLU A 204 33.57 -2.34 32.79
C GLU A 204 34.96 -2.15 32.18
N LEU A 205 35.15 -1.08 31.38
CA LEU A 205 36.45 -0.77 30.75
C LEU A 205 37.49 -0.25 31.76
N MET A 206 37.06 0.47 32.81
CA MET A 206 37.93 1.00 33.86
C MET A 206 38.06 0.07 35.08
N GLY A 207 37.62 -1.18 34.97
CA GLY A 207 37.80 -2.19 36.03
C GLY A 207 37.08 -1.86 37.34
N GLY A 208 35.97 -1.12 37.28
CA GLY A 208 35.28 -0.56 38.45
C GLY A 208 34.05 -1.32 38.95
N GLY A 209 33.68 -2.44 38.33
CA GLY A 209 32.54 -3.27 38.76
C GLY A 209 32.92 -4.75 38.81
N ASP A 210 32.60 -5.42 39.93
CA ASP A 210 32.82 -6.83 40.26
C ASP A 210 33.11 -7.77 39.06
N GLY A 211 34.39 -7.83 38.68
CA GLY A 211 34.85 -8.11 37.31
C GLY A 211 34.79 -9.54 36.79
N ILE A 212 33.99 -10.45 37.37
CA ILE A 212 33.90 -11.84 36.89
C ILE A 212 32.45 -12.32 36.81
N ASN A 213 31.62 -11.98 37.80
CA ASN A 213 30.25 -12.48 37.87
C ASN A 213 29.33 -11.75 36.90
N ASP A 214 29.49 -10.44 36.73
CA ASP A 214 28.65 -9.65 35.83
C ASP A 214 29.05 -9.86 34.36
N PHE A 215 30.34 -10.02 34.06
CA PHE A 215 30.80 -10.42 32.73
C PHE A 215 30.27 -11.82 32.33
N LYS A 216 30.27 -12.77 33.28
CA LYS A 216 29.71 -14.12 33.04
C LYS A 216 28.20 -14.07 32.83
N LYS A 217 27.48 -13.22 33.57
CA LYS A 217 26.04 -12.98 33.35
C LYS A 217 25.75 -12.31 32.01
N GLN A 218 26.47 -11.25 31.65
CA GLN A 218 26.31 -10.59 30.34
C GLN A 218 26.63 -11.52 29.18
N LYS A 219 27.70 -12.32 29.28
CA LYS A 219 28.05 -13.32 28.26
C LYS A 219 26.94 -14.37 28.13
N GLN A 220 26.41 -14.86 29.24
CA GLN A 220 25.29 -15.80 29.23
C GLN A 220 24.00 -15.16 28.68
N GLU A 221 23.72 -13.89 28.97
CA GLU A 221 22.56 -13.19 28.39
C GLU A 221 22.72 -12.95 26.90
N HIS A 222 23.93 -12.64 26.44
CA HIS A 222 24.22 -12.45 25.03
C HIS A 222 24.18 -13.79 24.27
N GLU A 223 24.69 -14.86 24.86
CA GLU A 223 24.56 -16.23 24.34
C GLU A 223 23.09 -16.69 24.36
N ARG A 224 22.32 -16.37 25.40
CA ARG A 224 20.86 -16.63 25.45
C ARG A 224 20.10 -15.85 24.39
N LYS A 225 20.42 -14.57 24.16
CA LYS A 225 19.80 -13.74 23.11
C LYS A 225 20.17 -14.20 21.71
N LYS A 226 21.40 -14.68 21.51
CA LYS A 226 21.83 -15.32 20.24
C LYS A 226 21.11 -16.64 20.03
N ASN A 227 21.05 -17.49 21.06
CA ASN A 227 20.29 -18.73 21.03
C ASN A 227 18.80 -18.47 20.78
N GLU A 228 18.18 -17.47 21.40
CA GLU A 228 16.75 -17.17 21.18
C GLU A 228 16.48 -16.67 19.75
N ARG A 229 17.38 -15.85 19.19
CA ARG A 229 17.27 -15.41 17.78
C ARG A 229 17.51 -16.56 16.81
N GLU A 230 18.45 -17.43 17.11
CA GLU A 230 18.73 -18.63 16.33
C GLU A 230 17.58 -19.63 16.43
N LEU A 231 16.96 -19.76 17.60
CA LEU A 231 15.82 -20.65 17.85
C LEU A 231 14.54 -20.11 17.19
N ARG A 232 14.29 -18.79 17.21
CA ARG A 232 13.22 -18.18 16.41
C ARG A 232 13.46 -18.34 14.90
N LYS A 233 14.71 -18.21 14.45
CA LYS A 233 15.08 -18.39 13.05
C LYS A 233 14.97 -19.86 12.62
N GLU A 234 15.35 -20.79 13.49
CA GLU A 234 15.20 -22.23 13.30
C GLU A 234 13.73 -22.63 13.33
N GLU A 235 12.91 -22.05 14.21
CA GLU A 235 11.47 -22.28 14.27
C GLU A 235 10.75 -21.82 13.00
N ILE A 236 11.10 -20.63 12.48
CA ILE A 236 10.57 -20.14 11.20
C ILE A 236 11.03 -21.02 10.02
N LEU A 237 12.29 -21.44 10.00
CA LEU A 237 12.81 -22.33 8.96
C LEU A 237 12.19 -23.73 9.04
N ARG A 238 11.96 -24.24 10.25
CA ARG A 238 11.32 -25.53 10.51
C ARG A 238 9.85 -25.51 10.15
N ALA A 239 9.13 -24.43 10.45
CA ALA A 239 7.75 -24.24 10.01
C ALA A 239 7.67 -24.20 8.48
N ARG A 240 8.60 -23.48 7.83
CA ARG A 240 8.67 -23.41 6.36
C ARG A 240 9.06 -24.74 5.70
N GLN A 241 9.91 -25.54 6.36
CA GLN A 241 10.25 -26.89 5.91
C GLN A 241 9.06 -27.84 6.09
N ALA A 242 8.36 -27.78 7.23
CA ALA A 242 7.17 -28.58 7.48
C ALA A 242 6.04 -28.26 6.49
N GLU A 243 5.80 -27.00 6.14
CA GLU A 243 4.83 -26.61 5.10
C GLU A 243 5.20 -27.18 3.72
N ARG A 244 6.50 -27.17 3.39
CA ARG A 244 6.99 -27.78 2.14
C ARG A 244 6.88 -29.29 2.14
N ASP A 245 7.20 -29.94 3.24
CA ASP A 245 7.12 -31.39 3.38
C ASP A 245 5.66 -31.84 3.38
N GLU A 246 4.74 -31.11 4.01
CA GLU A 246 3.30 -31.38 3.97
C GLU A 246 2.77 -31.29 2.52
N ARG A 247 3.14 -30.23 1.78
CA ARG A 247 2.81 -30.15 0.35
C ARG A 247 3.37 -31.31 -0.44
N LEU A 248 4.63 -31.70 -0.22
CA LEU A 248 5.23 -32.86 -0.90
C LEU A 248 4.55 -34.18 -0.53
N GLN A 249 4.12 -34.36 0.71
CA GLN A 249 3.36 -35.53 1.15
C GLN A 249 1.96 -35.57 0.53
N GLU A 250 1.29 -34.42 0.38
CA GLU A 250 0.04 -34.35 -0.37
C GLU A 250 0.21 -34.76 -1.84
N TYR A 251 1.31 -34.36 -2.48
CA TYR A 251 1.61 -34.82 -3.84
C TYR A 251 1.91 -36.32 -3.88
N ARG A 252 2.72 -36.83 -2.95
CA ARG A 252 3.04 -38.26 -2.85
C ARG A 252 1.80 -39.11 -2.58
N THR A 253 0.92 -38.70 -1.69
CA THR A 253 -0.34 -39.43 -1.40
C THR A 253 -1.29 -39.42 -2.61
N LYS A 254 -1.34 -38.32 -3.38
CA LYS A 254 -2.07 -38.26 -4.66
C LYS A 254 -1.46 -39.21 -5.71
N GLU A 255 -0.13 -39.23 -5.84
CA GLU A 255 0.59 -40.14 -6.73
C GLU A 255 0.46 -41.61 -6.31
N GLU A 256 0.53 -41.91 -5.02
CA GLU A 256 0.32 -43.25 -4.47
C GLU A 256 -1.12 -43.71 -4.68
N GLY A 257 -2.11 -42.84 -4.49
CA GLY A 257 -3.51 -43.14 -4.76
C GLY A 257 -3.76 -43.46 -6.23
N THR A 258 -3.18 -42.68 -7.14
CA THR A 258 -3.28 -42.95 -8.59
C THR A 258 -2.52 -44.21 -9.00
N MET A 259 -1.31 -44.43 -8.48
CA MET A 259 -0.57 -45.67 -8.71
C MET A 259 -1.28 -46.89 -8.13
N ALA A 260 -1.91 -46.78 -6.96
CA ALA A 260 -2.68 -47.87 -6.37
C ALA A 260 -3.91 -48.21 -7.22
N MET A 261 -4.63 -47.20 -7.72
CA MET A 261 -5.75 -47.37 -8.65
C MET A 261 -5.29 -48.05 -9.96
N LEU A 262 -4.18 -47.59 -10.54
CA LEU A 262 -3.62 -48.18 -11.76
C LEU A 262 -3.12 -49.61 -11.54
N LYS A 263 -2.46 -49.89 -10.40
CA LYS A 263 -2.04 -51.24 -10.00
C LYS A 263 -3.24 -52.16 -9.80
N ALA A 264 -4.34 -51.67 -9.22
CA ALA A 264 -5.57 -52.45 -9.05
C ALA A 264 -6.22 -52.81 -10.40
N LEU A 265 -6.30 -51.85 -11.34
CA LEU A 265 -6.80 -52.09 -12.70
C LEU A 265 -5.91 -53.05 -13.50
N ALA A 266 -4.59 -52.90 -13.39
CA ALA A 266 -3.64 -53.81 -14.02
C ALA A 266 -3.77 -55.23 -13.46
N LYS A 267 -3.93 -55.38 -12.13
CA LYS A 267 -4.16 -56.68 -11.48
C LYS A 267 -5.49 -57.32 -11.88
N GLN A 268 -6.54 -56.54 -12.14
CA GLN A 268 -7.81 -57.06 -12.65
C GLN A 268 -7.76 -57.46 -14.13
N ARG A 269 -6.87 -56.86 -14.93
CA ARG A 269 -6.75 -57.15 -16.37
C ARG A 269 -5.70 -58.20 -16.73
N PHE A 270 -4.64 -58.32 -15.94
CA PHE A 270 -3.46 -59.12 -16.27
C PHE A 270 -3.05 -60.08 -15.14
N GLY A 271 -3.87 -60.22 -14.10
CA GLY A 271 -3.66 -61.13 -12.96
C GLY A 271 -4.84 -62.07 -12.77
#